data_AF-A0A8T2PFW5-F1
#
_entry.id   AF-A0A8T2PFW5-F1
#
_cell.length_a   1.000
_cell.length_b   1.000
_cell.length_c   1.000
_cell.angle_alpha   90.00
_cell.angle_beta   90.00
_cell.angle_gamma   90.00
#
_symmetry.space_group_name_H-M   'P 1'
#
loop_
_entity.id
_entity.type
_entity.pdbx_description
1 polymer ?
#
loop_
_entity_poly.entity_id
_entity_poly.type
_entity_poly.pdbx_seq_one_letter_code
_entity_poly.pdbx_strand_id
1 'polypeptide(L)'
;MFRLLLLLILSVVAPWNAHALDVFRFASYYGDHMVLQKAPERAVLWGFGVDGSKVIFSLEGEQQNKRGVAYVQNGTWRVTLDPVEAGGPYNVTAFQLGPAEAKITLTDVLFGDVWLCGGQSNMAYTLSQLFNASEEQELAPKFPHVRVFMVALEVSDAELIDLPRIEVPWSVPSAEILGGPEFTHFSAVCWLFGRYLYKTLRYPVGLVESCWGGTPVEAWSSSRALQKCGLEDAEDQRRARAAHLLQLLCGAQLVDSRLKN
;
A
#
# COMPACT_ATOMS: atom_id res chain seq x y z
N MET A 1 -2.85 35.07 -65.35
CA MET A 1 -3.94 35.06 -64.34
C MET A 1 -3.88 33.75 -63.57
N PHE A 2 -3.23 33.71 -62.40
CA PHE A 2 -3.42 32.65 -61.42
C PHE A 2 -3.13 33.25 -60.04
N ARG A 3 -4.19 33.57 -59.29
CA ARG A 3 -4.11 34.01 -57.90
C ARG A 3 -4.08 32.75 -57.02
N LEU A 4 -2.97 32.52 -56.33
CA LEU A 4 -2.82 31.45 -55.36
C LEU A 4 -3.54 31.87 -54.07
N LEU A 5 -4.62 31.17 -53.72
CA LEU A 5 -5.39 31.37 -52.49
C LEU A 5 -4.69 30.61 -51.35
N LEU A 6 -4.11 31.32 -50.37
CA LEU A 6 -3.59 30.70 -49.16
C LEU A 6 -4.76 30.42 -48.20
N LEU A 7 -5.08 29.14 -47.98
CA LEU A 7 -6.01 28.68 -46.95
C LEU A 7 -5.30 28.62 -45.60
N LEU A 8 -5.66 29.53 -44.70
CA LEU A 8 -5.30 29.50 -43.27
C LEU A 8 -6.07 28.36 -42.59
N ILE A 9 -5.38 27.25 -42.29
CA ILE A 9 -5.91 26.18 -41.44
C ILE A 9 -5.79 26.65 -39.99
N LEU A 10 -6.89 27.13 -39.40
CA LEU A 10 -6.98 27.31 -37.95
C LEU A 10 -6.97 25.92 -37.29
N SER A 11 -5.84 25.54 -36.70
CA SER A 11 -5.77 24.40 -35.79
C SER A 11 -6.55 24.74 -34.51
N VAL A 12 -7.73 24.14 -34.35
CA VAL A 12 -8.45 24.14 -33.08
C VAL A 12 -7.62 23.32 -32.10
N VAL A 13 -6.87 24.01 -31.24
CA VAL A 13 -6.28 23.40 -30.04
C VAL A 13 -7.44 23.11 -29.09
N ALA A 14 -7.95 21.89 -29.12
CA ALA A 14 -8.85 21.42 -28.08
C ALA A 14 -8.08 21.47 -26.75
N PRO A 15 -8.58 22.14 -25.70
CA PRO A 15 -7.96 22.04 -24.40
C PRO A 15 -8.03 20.57 -23.98
N TRP A 16 -6.86 19.99 -23.76
CA TRP A 16 -6.71 18.70 -23.12
C TRP A 16 -7.17 18.89 -21.69
N ASN A 17 -8.47 18.73 -21.43
CA ASN A 17 -8.96 18.65 -20.07
C ASN A 17 -8.34 17.39 -19.47
N ALA A 18 -7.35 17.59 -18.60
CA ALA A 18 -6.80 16.57 -17.73
C ALA A 18 -7.88 16.15 -16.72
N HIS A 19 -8.87 15.39 -17.16
CA HIS A 19 -9.82 14.73 -16.28
C HIS A 19 -9.19 13.45 -15.74
N ALA A 20 -8.36 13.56 -14.70
CA ALA A 20 -7.84 12.39 -14.00
C ALA A 20 -7.60 12.60 -12.49
N LEU A 21 -8.22 13.58 -11.83
CA LEU A 21 -7.87 13.94 -10.44
C LEU A 21 -9.05 14.22 -9.48
N ASP A 22 -10.25 13.64 -9.68
CA ASP A 22 -11.42 13.99 -8.84
C ASP A 22 -12.06 12.84 -8.04
N VAL A 23 -11.49 11.63 -8.02
CA VAL A 23 -12.09 10.53 -7.25
C VAL A 23 -11.59 10.58 -5.80
N PHE A 24 -12.50 10.91 -4.88
CA PHE A 24 -12.25 10.81 -3.44
C PHE A 24 -12.09 9.34 -3.04
N ARG A 25 -10.89 8.97 -2.58
CA ARG A 25 -10.53 7.58 -2.24
C ARG A 25 -9.39 7.55 -1.22
N PHE A 26 -9.21 6.42 -0.53
CA PHE A 26 -7.98 6.14 0.21
C PHE A 26 -6.83 5.86 -0.77
N ALA A 27 -5.58 5.98 -0.31
CA ALA A 27 -4.45 5.41 -1.04
C ALA A 27 -4.69 3.92 -1.30
N SER A 28 -4.20 3.41 -2.43
CA SER A 28 -4.57 2.09 -2.96
C SER A 28 -4.29 0.95 -1.99
N TYR A 29 -3.24 1.05 -1.17
CA TYR A 29 -2.88 -0.01 -0.23
C TYR A 29 -3.77 -0.08 1.02
N TYR A 30 -4.72 0.84 1.23
CA TYR A 30 -5.75 0.68 2.25
C TYR A 30 -6.91 -0.17 1.70
N GLY A 31 -7.44 -1.07 2.50
CA GLY A 31 -8.55 -1.94 2.10
C GLY A 31 -9.30 -2.52 3.30
N ASP A 32 -10.41 -3.17 3.03
CA ASP A 32 -11.13 -3.98 4.03
C ASP A 32 -10.22 -5.08 4.60
N HIS A 33 -10.48 -5.54 5.81
CA HIS A 33 -9.69 -6.57 6.51
C HIS A 33 -8.24 -6.19 6.83
N MET A 34 -7.85 -4.92 6.66
CA MET A 34 -6.45 -4.53 6.86
C MET A 34 -6.04 -4.45 8.33
N VAL A 35 -4.72 -4.32 8.56
CA VAL A 35 -4.15 -3.99 9.87
C VAL A 35 -3.49 -2.63 9.82
N LEU A 36 -3.84 -1.76 10.77
CA LEU A 36 -3.17 -0.50 11.05
C LEU A 36 -2.22 -0.63 12.24
N GLN A 37 -1.17 0.19 12.27
CA GLN A 37 -0.19 0.17 13.34
C GLN A 37 -0.83 0.55 14.69
N LYS A 38 -0.67 -0.30 15.70
CA LYS A 38 -1.15 -0.08 17.07
C LYS A 38 -0.25 0.87 17.88
N ALA A 39 -0.76 1.25 19.04
CA ALA A 39 -0.05 1.99 20.09
C ALA A 39 1.27 1.29 20.50
N PRO A 40 2.30 2.07 20.94
CA PRO A 40 2.29 3.52 21.15
C PRO A 40 2.40 4.36 19.87
N GLU A 41 2.61 3.71 18.73
CA GLU A 41 2.70 4.38 17.43
C GLU A 41 1.33 4.91 16.96
N ARG A 42 1.38 5.82 15.99
CA ARG A 42 0.19 6.50 15.45
C ARG A 42 -0.02 6.11 13.99
N ALA A 43 -1.10 5.38 13.71
CA ALA A 43 -1.49 5.09 12.35
C ALA A 43 -1.81 6.40 11.59
N VAL A 44 -1.25 6.52 10.39
CA VAL A 44 -1.56 7.60 9.46
C VAL A 44 -2.45 7.04 8.36
N LEU A 45 -3.50 7.78 8.03
CA LEU A 45 -4.45 7.48 6.96
C LEU A 45 -4.45 8.65 6.00
N TRP A 46 -4.41 8.36 4.71
CA TRP A 46 -4.40 9.38 3.68
C TRP A 46 -5.03 8.86 2.40
N GLY A 47 -5.31 9.78 1.49
CA GLY A 47 -5.87 9.45 0.18
C GLY A 47 -5.98 10.68 -0.71
N PHE A 48 -6.76 10.53 -1.76
CA PHE A 48 -6.98 11.54 -2.78
C PHE A 48 -8.34 12.21 -2.60
N GLY A 49 -8.45 13.46 -3.03
CA GLY A 49 -9.68 14.24 -2.95
C GLY A 49 -9.59 15.53 -3.74
N VAL A 50 -10.64 16.34 -3.65
CA VAL A 50 -10.74 17.63 -4.36
C VAL A 50 -10.17 18.75 -3.48
N ASP A 51 -9.22 19.52 -4.00
CA ASP A 51 -8.53 20.58 -3.26
C ASP A 51 -9.49 21.58 -2.61
N GLY A 52 -9.14 22.00 -1.39
CA GLY A 52 -9.98 22.89 -0.57
C GLY A 52 -11.14 22.20 0.14
N SER A 53 -11.42 20.92 -0.17
CA SER A 53 -12.45 20.15 0.55
C SER A 53 -12.01 19.82 1.97
N LYS A 54 -12.99 19.74 2.87
CA LYS A 54 -12.80 19.28 4.24
C LYS A 54 -13.09 17.78 4.31
N VAL A 55 -12.22 17.00 4.93
CA VAL A 55 -12.42 15.57 5.15
C VAL A 55 -12.70 15.32 6.62
N ILE A 56 -13.88 14.78 6.92
CA ILE A 56 -14.25 14.31 8.25
C ILE A 56 -13.95 12.82 8.34
N PHE A 57 -13.16 12.45 9.33
CA PHE A 57 -12.75 11.10 9.60
C PHE A 57 -13.48 10.54 10.82
N SER A 58 -13.91 9.27 10.76
CA SER A 58 -14.47 8.51 11.88
C SER A 58 -13.84 7.12 11.94
N LEU A 59 -13.38 6.73 13.12
CA LEU A 59 -13.01 5.37 13.48
C LEU A 59 -14.06 4.89 14.47
N GLU A 60 -14.77 3.82 14.15
CA GLU A 60 -15.88 3.30 14.93
C GLU A 60 -15.67 1.83 15.25
N GLY A 61 -15.76 1.47 16.53
CA GLY A 61 -15.65 0.08 16.99
C GLY A 61 -16.18 -0.07 18.41
N GLU A 62 -16.33 -1.30 18.88
CA GLU A 62 -16.91 -1.57 20.20
C GLU A 62 -16.14 -0.93 21.35
N GLN A 63 -14.80 -0.88 21.23
CA GLN A 63 -13.92 -0.45 22.31
C GLN A 63 -13.76 1.07 22.38
N GLN A 64 -13.79 1.75 21.23
CA GLN A 64 -13.58 3.19 21.15
C GLN A 64 -14.04 3.75 19.81
N ASN A 65 -14.46 5.02 19.85
CA ASN A 65 -14.72 5.81 18.67
C ASN A 65 -13.77 7.00 18.65
N LYS A 66 -13.16 7.29 17.51
CA LYS A 66 -12.30 8.48 17.31
C LYS A 66 -12.78 9.25 16.09
N ARG A 67 -12.58 10.57 16.10
CA ARG A 67 -12.86 11.43 14.95
C ARG A 67 -11.70 12.35 14.67
N GLY A 68 -11.54 12.71 13.41
CA GLY A 68 -10.49 13.60 12.93
C GLY A 68 -11.01 14.51 11.83
N VAL A 69 -10.25 15.56 11.56
CA VAL A 69 -10.49 16.47 10.45
C VAL A 69 -9.19 16.66 9.69
N ALA A 70 -9.27 16.55 8.36
CA ALA A 70 -8.21 16.94 7.45
C ALA A 70 -8.77 17.87 6.37
N TYR A 71 -7.87 18.45 5.60
CA TYR A 71 -8.19 19.25 4.43
C TYR A 71 -7.41 18.69 3.26
N VAL A 72 -8.04 18.68 2.09
CA VAL A 72 -7.37 18.28 0.85
C VAL A 72 -6.44 19.41 0.42
N GLN A 73 -5.16 19.08 0.24
CA GLN A 73 -4.12 19.97 -0.27
C GLN A 73 -3.29 19.22 -1.32
N ASN A 74 -3.09 19.84 -2.48
CA ASN A 74 -2.40 19.26 -3.64
C ASN A 74 -2.99 17.89 -4.02
N GLY A 75 -4.31 17.78 -4.03
CA GLY A 75 -5.08 16.59 -4.39
C GLY A 75 -5.08 15.48 -3.34
N THR A 76 -4.46 15.68 -2.16
CA THR A 76 -4.35 14.66 -1.12
C THR A 76 -4.83 15.16 0.24
N TRP A 77 -5.36 14.25 1.06
CA TRP A 77 -5.72 14.52 2.45
C TRP A 77 -5.00 13.52 3.35
N ARG A 78 -4.70 13.91 4.59
CA ARG A 78 -4.02 13.05 5.58
C ARG A 78 -4.51 13.32 6.99
N VAL A 79 -4.76 12.25 7.74
CA VAL A 79 -5.10 12.25 9.16
C VAL A 79 -4.11 11.34 9.90
N THR A 80 -3.56 11.84 11.01
CA THR A 80 -2.81 11.02 11.97
C THR A 80 -3.73 10.72 13.14
N LEU A 81 -3.90 9.43 13.45
CA LEU A 81 -4.73 9.02 14.57
C LEU A 81 -4.01 9.23 15.91
N ASP A 82 -4.78 9.40 16.97
CA ASP A 82 -4.27 9.11 18.31
C ASP A 82 -3.96 7.61 18.43
N PRO A 83 -2.97 7.22 19.26
CA PRO A 83 -2.62 5.83 19.46
C PRO A 83 -3.86 5.00 19.79
N VAL A 84 -3.94 3.84 19.15
CA VAL A 84 -5.03 2.87 19.30
C VAL A 84 -4.40 1.58 19.79
N GLU A 85 -4.86 1.08 20.94
CA GLU A 85 -4.45 -0.23 21.44
C GLU A 85 -4.78 -1.36 20.47
N ALA A 86 -4.04 -2.46 20.57
CA ALA A 86 -4.20 -3.59 19.67
C ALA A 86 -5.62 -4.20 19.78
N GLY A 87 -6.20 -4.61 18.65
CA GLY A 87 -7.53 -5.22 18.61
C GLY A 87 -8.38 -4.73 17.44
N GLY A 88 -9.68 -4.61 17.67
CA GLY A 88 -10.69 -4.37 16.63
C GLY A 88 -11.71 -5.52 16.57
N PRO A 89 -12.52 -5.60 15.51
CA PRO A 89 -12.48 -4.75 14.32
C PRO A 89 -13.03 -3.34 14.53
N TYR A 90 -12.59 -2.42 13.68
CA TYR A 90 -13.12 -1.08 13.53
C TYR A 90 -13.58 -0.85 12.09
N ASN A 91 -14.54 0.05 11.92
CA ASN A 91 -14.86 0.67 10.64
C ASN A 91 -14.19 2.04 10.57
N VAL A 92 -13.57 2.32 9.42
CA VAL A 92 -12.90 3.58 9.13
C VAL A 92 -13.68 4.30 8.05
N THR A 93 -14.31 5.42 8.37
CA THR A 93 -15.03 6.25 7.40
C THR A 93 -14.29 7.57 7.17
N ALA A 94 -14.15 7.96 5.91
CA ALA A 94 -13.79 9.31 5.52
C ALA A 94 -14.91 9.92 4.69
N PHE A 95 -15.27 11.16 5.00
CA PHE A 95 -16.32 11.91 4.32
C PHE A 95 -15.78 13.25 3.84
N GLN A 96 -15.72 13.45 2.53
CA GLN A 96 -15.37 14.71 1.91
C GLN A 96 -16.59 15.63 1.86
N LEU A 97 -16.43 16.85 2.36
CA LEU A 97 -17.36 17.96 2.28
C LEU A 97 -16.82 19.03 1.35
N GLY A 98 -17.66 19.57 0.46
CA GLY A 98 -17.27 20.65 -0.44
C GLY A 98 -17.80 20.46 -1.87
N PRO A 99 -17.03 20.84 -2.91
CA PRO A 99 -17.48 20.82 -4.30
C PRO A 99 -17.95 19.46 -4.83
N ALA A 100 -17.44 18.36 -4.26
CA ALA A 100 -17.82 17.00 -4.59
C ALA A 100 -17.93 16.17 -3.30
N GLU A 101 -19.13 16.10 -2.72
CA GLU A 101 -19.36 15.29 -1.52
C GLU A 101 -19.25 13.79 -1.83
N ALA A 102 -18.48 13.08 -1.01
CA ALA A 102 -18.26 11.65 -1.19
C ALA A 102 -17.91 10.99 0.16
N LYS A 103 -18.39 9.75 0.33
CA LYS A 103 -18.09 8.92 1.50
C LYS A 103 -17.39 7.64 1.05
N ILE A 104 -16.30 7.32 1.72
CA ILE A 104 -15.56 6.06 1.56
C ILE A 104 -15.40 5.39 2.92
N THR A 105 -15.41 4.07 2.95
CA THR A 105 -15.36 3.28 4.19
C THR A 105 -14.45 2.08 4.00
N LEU A 106 -13.65 1.77 5.03
CA LEU A 106 -12.96 0.51 5.21
C LEU A 106 -13.61 -0.23 6.37
N THR A 107 -13.77 -1.54 6.25
CA THR A 107 -14.42 -2.42 7.20
C THR A 107 -13.48 -3.52 7.68
N ASP A 108 -13.75 -4.06 8.87
CA ASP A 108 -12.90 -5.09 9.50
C ASP A 108 -11.42 -4.65 9.64
N VAL A 109 -11.20 -3.39 10.04
CA VAL A 109 -9.86 -2.84 10.26
C VAL A 109 -9.37 -3.22 11.66
N LEU A 110 -8.26 -3.93 11.74
CA LEU A 110 -7.60 -4.28 12.99
C LEU A 110 -6.46 -3.31 13.32
N PHE A 111 -6.09 -3.22 14.60
CA PHE A 111 -4.87 -2.56 15.05
C PHE A 111 -3.90 -3.58 15.61
N GLY A 112 -2.67 -3.55 15.10
CA GLY A 112 -1.65 -4.55 15.36
C GLY A 112 -0.28 -4.09 14.88
N ASP A 113 0.67 -5.02 14.76
CA ASP A 113 1.95 -4.74 14.12
C ASP A 113 1.89 -5.06 12.64
N VAL A 114 2.41 -4.16 11.81
CA VAL A 114 2.47 -4.32 10.35
C VAL A 114 3.91 -4.58 9.93
N TRP A 115 4.13 -5.67 9.20
CA TRP A 115 5.45 -6.12 8.77
C TRP A 115 5.55 -6.11 7.25
N LEU A 116 6.60 -5.49 6.74
CA LEU A 116 6.96 -5.52 5.33
C LEU A 116 7.91 -6.68 5.05
N CYS A 117 7.45 -7.66 4.29
CA CYS A 117 8.20 -8.81 3.81
C CYS A 117 8.82 -8.48 2.44
N GLY A 118 9.98 -7.82 2.49
CA GLY A 118 10.74 -7.42 1.30
C GLY A 118 11.87 -8.38 0.94
N GLY A 119 12.32 -8.35 -0.33
CA GLY A 119 13.55 -9.02 -0.75
C GLY A 119 13.45 -9.74 -2.09
N GLN A 120 14.22 -10.82 -2.24
CA GLN A 120 14.31 -11.59 -3.49
C GLN A 120 13.74 -13.01 -3.36
N SER A 121 14.26 -13.97 -4.14
CA SER A 121 13.68 -15.31 -4.35
C SER A 121 13.43 -16.10 -3.07
N ASN A 122 14.29 -15.95 -2.05
CA ASN A 122 14.10 -16.62 -0.76
C ASN A 122 12.91 -16.06 0.03
N MET A 123 12.58 -14.78 -0.14
CA MET A 123 11.34 -14.21 0.40
C MET A 123 10.15 -14.61 -0.48
N ALA A 124 10.33 -14.66 -1.81
CA ALA A 124 9.29 -15.08 -2.77
C ALA A 124 8.99 -16.59 -2.76
N TYR A 125 9.57 -17.35 -1.83
CA TYR A 125 9.31 -18.78 -1.67
C TYR A 125 7.87 -18.99 -1.21
N THR A 126 7.06 -19.74 -1.96
CA THR A 126 5.60 -19.84 -1.75
C THR A 126 5.22 -21.03 -0.88
N LEU A 127 4.00 -20.99 -0.34
CA LEU A 127 3.52 -22.01 0.60
C LEU A 127 3.46 -23.40 -0.05
N SER A 128 3.11 -23.48 -1.35
CA SER A 128 3.12 -24.71 -2.14
C SER A 128 4.47 -25.43 -2.20
N GLN A 129 5.57 -24.71 -1.93
CA GLN A 129 6.94 -25.23 -1.93
C GLN A 129 7.38 -25.75 -0.55
N LEU A 130 6.53 -25.68 0.48
CA LEU A 130 6.80 -26.27 1.79
C LEU A 130 6.54 -27.77 1.79
N PHE A 131 7.34 -28.53 2.55
CA PHE A 131 7.10 -29.97 2.74
C PHE A 131 5.72 -30.27 3.35
N ASN A 132 5.20 -29.38 4.20
CA ASN A 132 3.91 -29.51 4.87
C ASN A 132 2.87 -28.51 4.34
N ALA A 133 2.93 -28.17 3.04
CA ALA A 133 2.07 -27.17 2.42
C ALA A 133 0.57 -27.37 2.73
N SER A 134 0.04 -28.59 2.57
CA SER A 134 -1.37 -28.89 2.81
C SER A 134 -1.80 -28.61 4.26
N GLU A 135 -0.96 -28.95 5.24
CA GLU A 135 -1.24 -28.68 6.66
C GLU A 135 -1.27 -27.17 6.94
N GLU A 136 -0.33 -26.41 6.38
CA GLU A 136 -0.30 -24.95 6.55
C GLU A 136 -1.51 -24.27 5.89
N GLN A 137 -1.96 -24.76 4.74
CA GLN A 137 -3.18 -24.26 4.07
C GLN A 137 -4.44 -24.51 4.90
N GLU A 138 -4.59 -25.71 5.48
CA GLU A 138 -5.71 -26.05 6.36
C GLU A 138 -5.68 -25.28 7.69
N LEU A 139 -4.49 -24.91 8.16
CA LEU A 139 -4.32 -24.11 9.37
C LEU A 139 -4.63 -22.63 9.14
N ALA A 140 -4.45 -22.11 7.92
CA ALA A 140 -4.53 -20.68 7.62
C ALA A 140 -5.83 -20.00 8.11
N PRO A 141 -7.04 -20.53 7.85
CA PRO A 141 -8.28 -19.91 8.32
C PRO A 141 -8.41 -19.81 9.85
N LYS A 142 -7.61 -20.57 10.60
CA LYS A 142 -7.61 -20.54 12.08
C LYS A 142 -6.86 -19.33 12.65
N PHE A 143 -6.26 -18.49 11.80
CA PHE A 143 -5.54 -17.28 12.19
C PHE A 143 -6.16 -16.02 11.56
N PRO A 144 -7.45 -15.72 11.81
CA PRO A 144 -8.12 -14.60 11.14
C PRO A 144 -7.51 -13.24 11.46
N HIS A 145 -6.80 -13.09 12.58
CA HIS A 145 -6.14 -11.84 12.96
C HIS A 145 -4.72 -11.68 12.38
N VAL A 146 -4.26 -12.61 11.55
CA VAL A 146 -3.04 -12.46 10.73
C VAL A 146 -3.48 -12.12 9.32
N ARG A 147 -3.41 -10.85 8.92
CA ARG A 147 -3.92 -10.39 7.62
C ARG A 147 -2.79 -10.29 6.61
N VAL A 148 -3.06 -10.65 5.37
CA VAL A 148 -2.08 -10.64 4.28
C VAL A 148 -2.44 -9.64 3.20
N PHE A 149 -1.44 -9.02 2.59
CA PHE A 149 -1.57 -8.09 1.48
C PHE A 149 -0.34 -8.22 0.58
N MET A 150 -0.54 -8.35 -0.72
CA MET A 150 0.53 -8.55 -1.69
C MET A 150 0.45 -7.51 -2.78
N VAL A 151 1.56 -6.83 -3.01
CA VAL A 151 1.64 -5.85 -4.09
C VAL A 151 2.03 -6.53 -5.38
N ALA A 152 1.55 -5.98 -6.49
CA ALA A 152 1.94 -6.50 -7.78
C ALA A 152 3.38 -6.09 -8.12
N LEU A 153 4.06 -6.97 -8.86
CA LEU A 153 5.38 -6.66 -9.41
C LEU A 153 5.20 -5.64 -10.53
N GLU A 154 5.69 -4.43 -10.28
CA GLU A 154 5.67 -3.32 -11.22
C GLU A 154 7.05 -2.68 -11.26
N VAL A 155 7.41 -2.05 -12.36
CA VAL A 155 8.67 -1.29 -12.47
C VAL A 155 8.36 0.19 -12.57
N SER A 156 9.16 1.03 -11.92
CA SER A 156 9.07 2.47 -12.13
C SER A 156 10.44 3.15 -12.09
N ASP A 157 10.65 4.05 -13.05
CA ASP A 157 11.84 4.89 -13.11
C ASP A 157 11.79 6.05 -12.09
N ALA A 158 10.65 6.28 -11.46
CA ALA A 158 10.42 7.35 -10.51
C ALA A 158 9.71 6.84 -9.24
N GLU A 159 9.81 7.63 -8.17
CA GLU A 159 9.06 7.37 -6.94
C GLU A 159 7.56 7.55 -7.22
N LEU A 160 6.79 6.52 -6.93
CA LEU A 160 5.34 6.57 -7.06
C LEU A 160 4.74 7.11 -5.77
N ILE A 161 3.68 7.92 -5.89
CA ILE A 161 2.91 8.41 -4.73
C ILE A 161 1.91 7.37 -4.22
N ASP A 162 1.50 6.42 -5.07
CA ASP A 162 0.54 5.38 -4.73
C ASP A 162 0.81 4.09 -5.53
N LEU A 163 0.19 2.98 -5.14
CA LEU A 163 0.38 1.71 -5.83
C LEU A 163 -0.37 1.66 -7.16
N PRO A 164 0.32 1.26 -8.24
CA PRO A 164 -0.29 1.10 -9.56
C PRO A 164 -1.19 -0.14 -9.63
N ARG A 165 -0.82 -1.23 -8.94
CA ARG A 165 -1.62 -2.46 -8.85
C ARG A 165 -1.36 -3.20 -7.54
N ILE A 166 -2.42 -3.84 -7.05
CA ILE A 166 -2.43 -4.75 -5.90
C ILE A 166 -2.69 -6.15 -6.46
N GLU A 167 -1.88 -7.13 -6.06
CA GLU A 167 -2.04 -8.51 -6.52
C GLU A 167 -3.01 -9.26 -5.60
N VAL A 168 -2.83 -9.10 -4.28
CA VAL A 168 -3.75 -9.62 -3.25
C VAL A 168 -4.15 -8.47 -2.34
N PRO A 169 -5.43 -8.03 -2.34
CA PRO A 169 -5.91 -7.04 -1.40
C PRO A 169 -5.85 -7.60 0.03
N TRP A 170 -5.98 -6.72 1.03
CA TRP A 170 -6.01 -7.14 2.43
C TRP A 170 -7.03 -8.24 2.64
N SER A 171 -6.56 -9.38 3.14
CA SER A 171 -7.35 -10.61 3.15
C SER A 171 -7.19 -11.39 4.45
N VAL A 172 -8.27 -12.06 4.83
CA VAL A 172 -8.24 -13.15 5.80
C VAL A 172 -7.48 -14.31 5.16
N PRO A 173 -6.51 -14.93 5.85
CA PRO A 173 -5.72 -16.01 5.27
C PRO A 173 -6.60 -17.23 5.02
N SER A 174 -6.48 -17.80 3.83
CA SER A 174 -7.21 -19.00 3.41
C SER A 174 -6.30 -19.90 2.56
N ALA A 175 -6.74 -21.13 2.33
CA ALA A 175 -6.04 -22.04 1.43
C ALA A 175 -5.92 -21.48 0.02
N GLU A 176 -6.91 -20.72 -0.46
CA GLU A 176 -6.87 -20.08 -1.78
C GLU A 176 -5.85 -18.95 -1.83
N ILE A 177 -5.87 -18.05 -0.84
CA ILE A 177 -4.98 -16.88 -0.80
C ILE A 177 -3.51 -17.29 -0.66
N LEU A 178 -3.22 -18.34 0.13
CA LEU A 178 -1.85 -18.76 0.39
C LEU A 178 -1.38 -19.92 -0.49
N GLY A 179 -2.28 -20.72 -1.05
CA GLY A 179 -1.99 -22.07 -1.53
C GLY A 179 -1.82 -22.25 -3.03
N GLY A 180 -1.44 -21.20 -3.78
CA GLY A 180 -1.34 -21.29 -5.24
C GLY A 180 0.06 -21.59 -5.80
N PRO A 181 0.23 -21.42 -7.15
CA PRO A 181 1.46 -21.74 -7.86
C PRO A 181 2.73 -21.10 -7.33
N GLU A 182 3.85 -21.78 -7.61
CA GLU A 182 5.18 -21.36 -7.18
C GLU A 182 5.56 -19.97 -7.70
N PHE A 183 6.18 -19.17 -6.84
CA PHE A 183 6.69 -17.83 -7.10
C PHE A 183 5.67 -16.77 -7.58
N THR A 184 4.38 -17.07 -7.57
CA THR A 184 3.31 -16.13 -7.98
C THR A 184 2.23 -15.94 -6.92
N HIS A 185 2.42 -16.51 -5.73
CA HIS A 185 1.51 -16.48 -4.60
C HIS A 185 2.22 -15.99 -3.34
N PHE A 186 1.44 -15.80 -2.28
CA PHE A 186 1.96 -15.24 -1.03
C PHE A 186 3.15 -16.05 -0.46
N SER A 187 4.13 -15.33 0.05
CA SER A 187 5.36 -15.80 0.66
C SER A 187 5.08 -16.71 1.86
N ALA A 188 5.59 -17.94 1.77
CA ALA A 188 5.62 -18.90 2.88
C ALA A 188 6.38 -18.33 4.08
N VAL A 189 7.52 -17.69 3.84
CA VAL A 189 8.37 -17.14 4.91
C VAL A 189 7.63 -16.04 5.65
N CYS A 190 6.99 -15.13 4.90
CA CYS A 190 6.19 -14.05 5.48
C CYS A 190 5.02 -14.60 6.30
N TRP A 191 4.28 -15.57 5.75
CA TRP A 191 3.17 -16.23 6.43
C TRP A 191 3.60 -16.93 7.72
N LEU A 192 4.61 -17.79 7.67
CA LEU A 192 5.09 -18.55 8.83
C LEU A 192 5.58 -17.62 9.94
N PHE A 193 6.24 -16.53 9.58
CA PHE A 193 6.68 -15.49 10.50
C PHE A 193 5.50 -14.80 11.20
N GLY A 194 4.52 -14.28 10.45
CA GLY A 194 3.35 -13.64 11.05
C GLY A 194 2.51 -14.59 11.89
N ARG A 195 2.36 -15.84 11.46
CA ARG A 195 1.69 -16.90 12.25
C ARG A 195 2.42 -17.15 13.57
N TYR A 196 3.76 -17.21 13.55
CA TYR A 196 4.57 -17.36 14.76
C TYR A 196 4.45 -16.15 15.69
N LEU A 197 4.54 -14.94 15.15
CA LEU A 197 4.35 -13.70 15.90
C LEU A 197 2.99 -13.67 16.58
N TYR A 198 1.90 -13.95 15.86
CA TYR A 198 0.56 -13.97 16.44
C TYR A 198 0.41 -15.00 17.57
N LYS A 199 0.96 -16.21 17.39
CA LYS A 199 0.96 -17.24 18.46
C LYS A 199 1.67 -16.77 19.73
N THR A 200 2.67 -15.92 19.59
CA THR A 200 3.50 -15.42 20.69
C THR A 200 2.89 -14.17 21.33
N LEU A 201 2.51 -13.20 20.52
CA LEU A 201 2.12 -11.85 20.92
C LEU A 201 0.62 -11.73 21.20
N ARG A 202 -0.21 -12.58 20.58
CA ARG A 202 -1.67 -12.67 20.79
C ARG A 202 -2.45 -11.39 20.48
N TYR A 203 -1.96 -10.59 19.55
CA TYR A 203 -2.68 -9.45 18.97
C TYR A 203 -2.52 -9.42 17.45
N PRO A 204 -3.34 -8.65 16.69
CA PRO A 204 -3.34 -8.66 15.23
C PRO A 204 -1.96 -8.42 14.58
N VAL A 205 -1.72 -9.07 13.46
CA VAL A 205 -0.48 -8.91 12.67
C VAL A 205 -0.86 -8.70 11.21
N GLY A 206 -0.37 -7.62 10.61
CA GLY A 206 -0.48 -7.36 9.17
C GLY A 206 0.81 -7.75 8.46
N LEU A 207 0.71 -8.48 7.36
CA LEU A 207 1.83 -8.89 6.54
C LEU A 207 1.68 -8.27 5.15
N VAL A 208 2.63 -7.43 4.78
CA VAL A 208 2.70 -6.81 3.46
C VAL A 208 3.86 -7.42 2.69
N GLU A 209 3.57 -8.12 1.61
CA GLU A 209 4.59 -8.72 0.76
C GLU A 209 4.98 -7.78 -0.38
N SER A 210 6.29 -7.62 -0.57
CA SER A 210 6.92 -6.91 -1.68
C SER A 210 8.29 -7.53 -1.99
N CYS A 211 8.29 -8.70 -2.60
CA CYS A 211 9.53 -9.38 -2.96
C CYS A 211 9.57 -9.78 -4.43
N TRP A 212 10.76 -9.72 -5.02
CA TRP A 212 10.98 -10.02 -6.44
C TRP A 212 12.28 -10.80 -6.63
N GLY A 213 12.15 -12.08 -7.02
CA GLY A 213 13.29 -12.96 -7.28
C GLY A 213 14.27 -12.42 -8.34
N GLY A 214 15.57 -12.63 -8.11
CA GLY A 214 16.63 -12.28 -9.05
C GLY A 214 16.94 -10.78 -9.16
N THR A 215 16.37 -9.96 -8.29
CA THR A 215 16.65 -8.51 -8.26
C THR A 215 17.84 -8.18 -7.36
N PRO A 216 18.80 -7.38 -7.83
CA PRO A 216 19.92 -6.94 -7.01
C PRO A 216 19.50 -5.76 -6.10
N VAL A 217 20.29 -5.40 -5.10
CA VAL A 217 19.92 -4.35 -4.13
C VAL A 217 19.75 -2.96 -4.78
N GLU A 218 20.43 -2.72 -5.90
CA GLU A 218 20.34 -1.50 -6.69
C GLU A 218 18.93 -1.30 -7.26
N ALA A 219 18.22 -2.38 -7.59
CA ALA A 219 16.83 -2.33 -8.04
C ALA A 219 15.86 -1.86 -6.95
N TRP A 220 16.25 -1.98 -5.68
CA TRP A 220 15.50 -1.53 -4.50
C TRP A 220 16.02 -0.21 -3.93
N SER A 221 16.96 0.44 -4.60
CA SER A 221 17.60 1.67 -4.14
C SER A 221 17.12 2.86 -4.96
N SER A 222 16.86 4.00 -4.30
CA SER A 222 16.56 5.23 -5.02
C SER A 222 17.78 5.74 -5.78
N SER A 223 17.59 6.45 -6.90
CA SER A 223 18.70 7.07 -7.64
C SER A 223 19.58 7.94 -6.73
N ARG A 224 18.96 8.63 -5.77
CA ARG A 224 19.67 9.45 -4.78
C ARG A 224 20.61 8.61 -3.90
N ALA A 225 20.18 7.42 -3.49
CA ALA A 225 21.01 6.52 -2.68
C ALA A 225 22.18 5.97 -3.50
N LEU A 226 21.92 5.53 -4.74
CA LEU A 226 22.96 5.03 -5.64
C LEU A 226 24.03 6.09 -5.96
N GLN A 227 23.60 7.31 -6.27
CA GLN A 227 24.51 8.44 -6.52
C GLN A 227 25.42 8.73 -5.33
N LYS A 228 24.89 8.65 -4.09
CA LYS A 228 25.71 8.82 -2.87
C LYS A 228 26.76 7.72 -2.71
N CYS A 229 26.51 6.53 -3.25
CA CYS A 229 27.45 5.42 -3.26
C CYS A 229 28.44 5.46 -4.45
N GLY A 230 28.40 6.49 -5.29
CA GLY A 230 29.24 6.59 -6.49
C GLY A 230 28.84 5.62 -7.60
N LEU A 231 27.61 5.07 -7.54
CA LEU A 231 27.04 4.24 -8.58
C LEU A 231 26.23 5.14 -9.52
N GLU A 232 26.59 5.16 -10.80
CA GLU A 232 25.80 5.82 -11.85
C GLU A 232 24.63 4.92 -12.25
N ASP A 233 23.49 5.52 -12.61
CA ASP A 233 22.31 4.81 -13.07
C ASP A 233 22.58 4.13 -14.44
N ALA A 234 23.17 2.94 -14.43
CA ALA A 234 23.35 2.14 -15.63
C ALA A 234 21.98 1.90 -16.29
N GLU A 235 21.92 2.02 -17.61
CA GLU A 235 20.66 1.95 -18.38
C GLU A 235 19.96 0.59 -18.23
N ASP A 236 20.73 -0.49 -18.05
CA ASP A 236 20.23 -1.83 -17.76
C ASP A 236 19.65 -1.97 -16.35
N GLN A 237 20.09 -1.15 -15.38
CA GLN A 237 19.56 -1.14 -14.02
C GLN A 237 18.25 -0.35 -13.90
N ARG A 238 18.01 0.64 -14.79
CA ARG A 238 16.74 1.40 -14.84
C ARG A 238 15.55 0.51 -15.18
N ARG A 239 15.73 -0.43 -16.11
CA ARG A 239 14.68 -1.38 -16.53
C ARG A 239 14.26 -2.40 -15.45
N ALA A 240 14.99 -2.49 -14.33
CA ALA A 240 14.77 -3.46 -13.27
C ALA A 240 14.30 -2.84 -11.95
N ARG A 241 13.98 -1.54 -11.91
CA ARG A 241 13.57 -0.86 -10.67
C ARG A 241 12.20 -1.33 -10.20
N ALA A 242 12.17 -2.25 -9.23
CA ALA A 242 10.94 -2.66 -8.59
C ALA A 242 10.20 -1.43 -8.04
N ALA A 243 8.93 -1.29 -8.40
CA ALA A 243 8.05 -0.21 -7.99
C ALA A 243 8.04 -0.17 -6.46
N HIS A 244 8.44 0.99 -5.96
CA HIS A 244 9.16 1.09 -4.71
C HIS A 244 8.20 1.09 -3.51
N LEU A 245 7.80 -0.10 -3.03
CA LEU A 245 6.89 -0.22 -1.89
C LEU A 245 7.48 0.31 -0.57
N LEU A 246 8.81 0.21 -0.42
CA LEU A 246 9.50 0.65 0.79
C LEU A 246 9.29 2.15 1.08
N GLN A 247 9.19 3.00 0.08
CA GLN A 247 8.98 4.45 0.28
C GLN A 247 7.53 4.76 0.65
N LEU A 248 6.58 4.04 0.04
CA LEU A 248 5.15 4.27 0.25
C LEU A 248 4.70 3.92 1.67
N LEU A 249 5.15 2.77 2.20
CA LEU A 249 4.80 2.35 3.55
C LEU A 249 5.61 3.07 4.63
N CYS A 250 6.89 3.39 4.37
CA CYS A 250 7.68 4.23 5.27
C CYS A 250 7.09 5.63 5.43
N GLY A 251 6.55 6.23 4.37
CA GLY A 251 5.97 7.59 4.43
C GLY A 251 4.62 7.67 5.14
N ALA A 252 3.85 6.57 5.17
CA ALA A 252 2.41 6.65 5.42
C ALA A 252 1.84 5.74 6.52
N GLN A 253 2.64 4.81 7.07
CA GLN A 253 2.29 4.10 8.31
C GLN A 253 3.44 4.09 9.33
N LEU A 254 4.65 4.45 8.90
CA LEU A 254 5.87 4.41 9.71
C LEU A 254 6.54 5.79 9.73
N VAL A 255 5.88 6.80 10.32
CA VAL A 255 6.58 8.05 10.65
C VAL A 255 7.59 7.78 11.78
N ASP A 256 8.78 7.35 11.36
CA ASP A 256 10.15 7.56 11.86
C ASP A 256 10.40 7.74 13.38
N SER A 257 11.24 6.85 13.92
CA SER A 257 12.17 7.22 15.02
C SER A 257 13.56 6.58 14.96
N ARG A 258 13.95 5.83 13.91
CA ARG A 258 15.21 5.04 13.94
C ARG A 258 16.12 5.11 12.70
N LEU A 259 15.85 5.98 11.72
CA LEU A 259 16.77 6.20 10.59
C LEU A 259 17.34 7.63 10.52
N LYS A 260 17.21 8.40 11.60
CA LYS A 260 18.04 9.59 11.83
C LYS A 260 19.27 9.20 12.65
N ASN A 261 20.25 8.60 11.98
CA ASN A 261 21.66 8.63 12.36
C ASN A 261 22.49 8.37 11.10
#